data_AF-A0A1G7DE33-F1
#
_entry.id   AF-A0A1G7DE33-F1
#
_cell.length_a   1.000
_cell.length_b   1.000
_cell.length_c   1.000
_cell.angle_alpha   90.00
_cell.angle_beta   90.00
_cell.angle_gamma   90.00
#
_symmetry.space_group_name_H-M   'P 1'
#
loop_
_entity.id
_entity.type
_entity.pdbx_description
1 polymer ?
#
loop_
_entity_poly.entity_id
_entity_poly.type
_entity_poly.pdbx_seq_one_letter_code
_entity_poly.pdbx_strand_id
1 'polypeptide(L)'
;MSFNLTNHQLDEYKSNASNPSLSYNKKYIAYQQSNETNVVHIDSITGNDHSTIQVDTQGVLPYKPSPDGKYLLTNMYTNSISNVVIIHIPTAKIKTLLRSTWAEYLDWKL
;
A
#
# COMPACT_ATOMS: atom_id res chain seq x y z
N MET A 1 -3.55 -12.91 4.76
CA MET A 1 -2.41 -13.74 4.37
C MET A 1 -1.86 -13.20 3.05
N SER A 2 -0.55 -13.07 2.95
CA SER A 2 0.13 -12.60 1.74
C SER A 2 1.22 -13.58 1.38
N PHE A 3 1.60 -13.71 0.12
CA PHE A 3 2.58 -14.70 -0.32
C PHE A 3 3.69 -14.03 -1.13
N ASN A 4 4.92 -14.49 -0.95
CA ASN A 4 6.04 -14.13 -1.82
C ASN A 4 6.36 -15.30 -2.75
N LEU A 5 6.64 -15.00 -4.02
CA LEU A 5 7.06 -15.98 -5.02
C LEU A 5 8.56 -15.83 -5.24
N THR A 6 9.35 -16.58 -4.48
CA THR A 6 10.79 -16.70 -4.72
C THR A 6 11.07 -18.11 -5.24
N ASN A 7 11.73 -18.26 -6.39
CA ASN A 7 12.16 -19.56 -6.94
C ASN A 7 11.05 -20.64 -7.06
N HIS A 8 9.82 -20.24 -7.41
CA HIS A 8 8.65 -21.13 -7.50
C HIS A 8 8.24 -21.79 -6.17
N GLN A 9 8.72 -21.29 -5.04
CA GLN A 9 8.24 -21.67 -3.71
C GLN A 9 7.24 -20.62 -3.21
N LEU A 10 6.20 -21.10 -2.53
CA LEU A 10 5.16 -20.28 -1.92
C LEU A 10 5.53 -20.10 -0.44
N ASP A 11 6.15 -18.98 -0.11
CA ASP A 11 6.44 -18.62 1.28
C ASP A 11 5.36 -17.69 1.83
N GLU A 12 4.94 -17.97 3.07
CA GLU A 12 4.04 -17.08 3.80
C GLU A 12 4.75 -15.74 4.05
N TYR A 13 4.25 -14.69 3.39
CA TYR A 13 4.73 -13.32 3.58
C TYR A 13 3.91 -12.68 4.70
N LYS A 14 4.47 -12.70 5.92
CA LYS A 14 3.89 -12.16 7.16
C LYS A 14 2.46 -12.63 7.43
N SER A 15 2.31 -13.54 8.38
CA SER A 15 1.03 -14.20 8.70
C SER A 15 -0.13 -13.25 9.06
N ASN A 16 0.19 -12.06 9.59
CA ASN A 16 -0.79 -11.03 9.93
C ASN A 16 -0.99 -9.97 8.84
N ALA A 17 -0.42 -10.12 7.65
CA ALA A 17 -0.65 -9.20 6.55
C ALA A 17 -2.02 -9.45 5.89
N SER A 18 -2.77 -8.38 5.64
CA SER A 18 -4.06 -8.35 4.98
C SER A 18 -4.03 -7.38 3.80
N ASN A 19 -4.79 -7.72 2.75
CA ASN A 19 -4.93 -6.94 1.52
C ASN A 19 -3.58 -6.54 0.87
N PRO A 20 -2.67 -7.48 0.60
CA PRO A 20 -1.38 -7.16 0.01
C PRO A 20 -1.51 -6.59 -1.40
N SER A 21 -0.57 -5.71 -1.75
CA SER A 21 -0.41 -5.20 -3.10
C SER A 21 1.08 -5.14 -3.45
N LEU A 22 1.47 -5.96 -4.42
CA LEU A 22 2.84 -5.99 -4.95
C LEU A 22 3.02 -4.84 -5.95
N SER A 23 4.08 -4.07 -5.76
CA SER A 23 4.48 -3.04 -6.73
C SER A 23 4.80 -3.62 -8.11
N TYR A 24 4.50 -2.85 -9.17
CA TYR A 24 4.79 -3.26 -10.55
C TYR A 24 6.27 -3.54 -10.80
N ASN A 25 7.15 -2.76 -10.17
CA ASN A 25 8.60 -2.94 -10.25
C ASN A 25 9.13 -4.04 -9.30
N LYS A 26 8.23 -4.71 -8.54
CA LYS A 26 8.52 -5.77 -7.57
C LYS A 26 9.53 -5.36 -6.50
N LYS A 27 9.57 -4.07 -6.14
CA LYS A 27 10.51 -3.53 -5.15
C LYS A 27 9.93 -3.39 -3.75
N TYR A 28 8.60 -3.29 -3.64
CA TYR A 28 7.90 -3.25 -2.37
C TYR A 28 6.57 -4.00 -2.39
N ILE A 29 6.09 -4.37 -1.21
CA ILE A 29 4.72 -4.82 -0.96
C ILE A 29 4.07 -3.83 0.01
N ALA A 30 2.88 -3.34 -0.35
CA ALA A 30 2.03 -2.57 0.55
C ALA A 30 0.97 -3.51 1.16
N TYR A 31 0.73 -3.41 2.46
CA TYR A 31 -0.26 -4.24 3.15
C TYR A 31 -0.75 -3.55 4.42
N GLN A 32 -1.80 -4.12 4.99
CA GLN A 32 -2.33 -3.73 6.29
C GLN A 32 -2.11 -4.87 7.29
N GLN A 33 -1.76 -4.56 8.53
CA GLN A 33 -1.79 -5.59 9.57
C GLN A 33 -3.24 -5.88 10.00
N SER A 34 -3.60 -7.16 10.17
CA SER A 34 -4.97 -7.57 10.51
C SER A 34 -5.54 -6.93 11.79
N ASN A 35 -4.68 -6.46 12.68
CA ASN A 35 -5.01 -5.78 13.94
C ASN A 35 -4.81 -4.25 13.91
N GLU A 36 -4.50 -3.66 12.75
CA GLU A 36 -4.28 -2.22 12.59
C GLU A 36 -5.12 -1.66 11.44
N THR A 37 -6.11 -0.80 11.75
CA THR A 37 -7.07 -0.31 10.74
C THR A 37 -6.62 0.96 10.00
N ASN A 38 -5.59 1.64 10.50
CA ASN A 38 -5.25 3.01 10.13
C ASN A 38 -3.81 3.20 9.63
N VAL A 39 -3.08 2.11 9.46
CA VAL A 39 -1.67 2.12 9.05
C VAL A 39 -1.51 1.27 7.81
N VAL A 40 -0.87 1.83 6.79
CA VAL A 40 -0.34 1.06 5.67
C VAL A 40 1.13 0.78 5.94
N HIS A 41 1.49 -0.49 5.86
CA HIS A 41 2.88 -0.96 5.92
C HIS A 41 3.39 -1.13 4.50
N ILE A 42 4.59 -0.61 4.24
CA ILE A 42 5.22 -0.64 2.93
C ILE A 42 6.63 -1.20 3.12
N ASP A 43 6.77 -2.48 2.83
CA ASP A 43 8.01 -3.22 3.00
C ASP A 43 8.81 -3.21 1.69
N SER A 44 10.07 -2.80 1.77
CA SER A 44 11.05 -3.05 0.72
C SER A 44 11.35 -4.56 0.66
N ILE A 45 11.28 -5.13 -0.54
CA ILE A 45 11.54 -6.55 -0.79
C ILE A 45 12.73 -6.77 -1.75
N THR A 46 13.50 -5.72 -2.02
CA THR A 46 14.72 -5.81 -2.85
C THR A 46 15.99 -5.72 -2.02
N GLY A 47 16.98 -6.53 -2.42
CA GLY A 47 18.29 -6.56 -1.78
C GLY A 47 18.27 -7.32 -0.45
N ASN A 48 19.32 -7.10 0.35
CA ASN A 48 19.42 -7.66 1.70
C ASN A 48 18.80 -6.74 2.77
N ASP A 49 18.34 -5.55 2.37
CA ASP A 49 17.81 -4.52 3.26
C ASP A 49 16.28 -4.60 3.33
N HIS A 50 15.79 -5.15 4.44
CA HIS A 50 14.38 -5.22 4.77
C HIS A 50 13.96 -4.01 5.60
N SER A 51 13.61 -2.91 4.91
CA SER A 51 13.03 -1.73 5.56
C SER A 51 11.51 -1.72 5.44
N THR A 52 10.84 -1.26 6.49
CA THR A 52 9.39 -1.04 6.53
C THR A 52 9.13 0.44 6.73
N ILE A 53 8.25 1.00 5.89
CA ILE A 53 7.68 2.33 6.09
C ILE A 53 6.25 2.14 6.59
N GLN A 54 5.92 2.79 7.70
CA GLN A 54 4.55 2.85 8.23
C GLN A 54 3.94 4.22 7.91
N VAL A 55 2.72 4.21 7.39
CA VAL A 55 2.03 5.44 6.98
C VAL A 55 0.64 5.50 7.62
N ASP A 56 0.44 6.49 8.49
CA ASP A 56 -0.86 6.79 9.11
C ASP A 56 -1.84 7.34 8.09
N THR A 57 -2.87 6.57 7.78
CA THR A 57 -3.77 6.83 6.65
C THR A 57 -5.25 6.82 7.04
N GLN A 58 -5.60 6.41 8.28
CA GLN A 58 -6.96 6.47 8.83
C GLN A 58 -8.00 5.85 7.88
N GLY A 59 -8.13 4.52 7.85
CA GLY A 59 -9.07 3.76 7.02
C GLY A 59 -8.62 3.58 5.56
N VAL A 60 -8.21 2.36 5.19
CA VAL A 60 -7.39 2.20 3.97
C VAL A 60 -7.56 0.87 3.24
N LEU A 61 -8.31 0.91 2.14
CA LEU A 61 -8.26 0.04 0.96
C LEU A 61 -8.88 0.85 -0.21
N PRO A 62 -8.58 0.52 -1.48
CA PRO A 62 -7.57 -0.42 -1.98
C PRO A 62 -6.14 0.16 -2.00
N TYR A 63 -5.13 -0.70 -2.17
CA TYR A 63 -3.73 -0.32 -2.40
C TYR A 63 -3.34 -0.49 -3.87
N LYS A 64 -3.12 0.63 -4.56
CA LYS A 64 -2.79 0.65 -5.99
C LYS A 64 -1.40 1.25 -6.22
N PRO A 65 -0.34 0.43 -6.35
CA PRO A 65 1.00 0.87 -6.71
C PRO A 65 1.03 1.58 -8.05
N SER A 66 1.75 2.68 -8.11
CA SER A 66 2.08 3.34 -9.38
C SER A 66 2.97 2.46 -10.26
N PRO A 67 2.90 2.59 -11.60
CA PRO A 67 3.78 1.87 -12.52
C PRO A 67 5.27 2.16 -12.29
N ASP A 68 5.62 3.38 -11.88
CA ASP A 68 7.01 3.75 -11.55
C ASP A 68 7.44 3.26 -10.15
N GLY A 69 6.49 2.80 -9.34
CA GLY A 69 6.69 2.32 -7.98
C GLY A 69 7.14 3.39 -6.99
N LYS A 70 6.95 4.68 -7.28
CA LYS A 70 7.29 5.77 -6.36
C LYS A 70 6.10 6.20 -5.51
N TYR A 71 4.91 5.80 -5.91
CA TYR A 71 3.66 6.20 -5.28
C TYR A 71 2.71 5.04 -5.02
N LEU A 72 1.89 5.19 -3.99
CA LEU A 72 0.75 4.32 -3.69
C LEU A 72 -0.52 5.15 -3.64
N LEU A 73 -1.51 4.77 -4.44
CA LEU A 73 -2.85 5.35 -4.42
C LEU A 73 -3.73 4.53 -3.49
N THR A 74 -4.43 5.20 -2.59
CA THR A 74 -5.33 4.56 -1.62
C THR A 74 -6.38 5.55 -1.10
N ASN A 75 -7.24 5.09 -0.20
CA ASN A 75 -8.22 5.95 0.47
C ASN A 75 -7.72 6.45 1.82
N MET A 76 -8.32 7.53 2.31
CA MET A 76 -8.21 7.99 3.69
C MET A 76 -9.61 8.37 4.12
N TYR A 77 -10.13 7.67 5.13
CA TYR A 77 -11.45 7.83 5.69
C TYR A 77 -11.40 8.66 6.97
N THR A 78 -11.73 9.94 6.86
CA THR A 78 -11.76 10.87 8.00
C THR A 78 -13.12 11.52 8.10
N ASN A 79 -13.67 11.64 9.31
CA ASN A 79 -14.97 12.28 9.58
C ASN A 79 -16.10 11.77 8.67
N SER A 80 -16.16 10.46 8.47
CA SER A 80 -17.12 9.79 7.59
C SER A 80 -17.01 10.11 6.09
N ILE A 81 -15.89 10.71 5.66
CA ILE A 81 -15.61 11.07 4.27
C ILE A 81 -14.40 10.27 3.80
N SER A 82 -14.58 9.54 2.69
CA SER A 82 -13.48 8.90 1.99
C SER A 82 -12.84 9.87 1.01
N ASN A 83 -11.53 10.09 1.13
CA ASN A 83 -10.74 10.87 0.20
C ASN A 83 -9.75 9.94 -0.50
N VAL A 84 -9.42 10.23 -1.75
CA VAL A 84 -8.34 9.54 -2.46
C VAL A 84 -7.05 10.26 -2.13
N VAL A 85 -6.09 9.51 -1.62
CA VAL A 85 -4.76 10.01 -1.30
C VAL A 85 -3.70 9.29 -2.12
N ILE A 86 -2.61 9.99 -2.34
CA ILE A 86 -1.38 9.45 -2.89
C ILE A 86 -0.30 9.51 -1.81
N ILE A 87 0.38 8.41 -1.59
CA ILE A 87 1.53 8.30 -0.69
C ILE A 87 2.78 8.28 -1.57
N HIS A 88 3.70 9.21 -1.34
CA HIS A 88 5.03 9.17 -1.93
C HIS A 88 5.91 8.23 -1.10
N ILE A 89 6.21 7.06 -1.66
CA ILE A 89 6.90 5.96 -0.96
C ILE A 89 8.23 6.39 -0.34
N PRO A 90 9.17 7.04 -1.06
CA PRO A 90 10.49 7.35 -0.52
C PRO A 90 10.48 8.30 0.68
N THR A 91 9.42 9.11 0.85
CA THR A 91 9.36 10.11 1.91
C THR A 91 8.20 9.90 2.88
N ALA A 92 7.42 8.84 2.71
CA ALA A 92 6.18 8.58 3.46
C ALA A 92 5.19 9.77 3.49
N LYS A 93 5.24 10.67 2.50
CA LYS A 93 4.39 11.87 2.47
C LYS A 93 3.05 11.58 1.83
N ILE A 94 1.98 12.03 2.45
CA ILE A 94 0.61 11.86 1.97
C ILE A 94 0.13 13.17 1.34
N LYS A 95 -0.59 13.05 0.23
CA LYS A 95 -1.32 14.17 -0.38
C LYS A 95 -2.72 13.72 -0.78
N THR A 96 -3.73 14.53 -0.48
CA THR A 96 -5.09 14.32 -1.00
C THR A 96 -5.13 14.66 -2.48
N LEU A 97 -5.61 13.71 -3.28
CA LEU A 97 -5.79 13.85 -4.72
C LEU A 97 -7.23 14.26 -5.05
N LEU A 98 -8.21 13.51 -4.55
CA LEU A 98 -9.64 13.79 -4.72
C LEU A 98 -10.36 13.70 -3.37
N ARG A 99 -11.39 14.52 -3.19
CA ARG A 99 -12.22 14.52 -1.99
C ARG A 99 -13.53 13.78 -2.23
N SER A 100 -14.10 13.22 -1.17
CA SER A 100 -15.42 12.55 -1.19
C SER A 100 -15.54 11.51 -2.32
N THR A 101 -14.47 10.75 -2.55
CA THR A 101 -14.32 9.81 -3.67
C THR A 101 -13.61 8.55 -3.19
N TRP A 102 -13.94 7.41 -3.78
CA TRP A 102 -13.32 6.12 -3.49
C TRP A 102 -12.22 5.79 -4.52
N ALA A 103 -11.08 5.32 -4.04
CA ALA A 103 -9.94 4.94 -4.85
C ALA A 103 -10.22 3.67 -5.68
N GLU A 104 -11.26 2.91 -5.34
CA GLU A 104 -11.74 1.76 -6.13
C GLU A 104 -12.02 2.13 -7.59
N TYR A 105 -12.55 3.32 -7.84
CA TYR A 105 -12.92 3.81 -9.17
C TYR A 105 -11.77 4.46 -9.95
N LEU A 106 -10.56 4.49 -9.41
CA LEU A 106 -9.40 5.14 -10.02
C LEU A 106 -8.30 4.12 -10.31
N ASP A 107 -7.58 4.31 -11.39
CA ASP A 107 -6.36 3.57 -11.67
C ASP A 107 -5.30 4.53 -12.21
N TRP A 108 -4.06 4.08 -12.27
CA TRP A 108 -2.92 4.86 -12.78
C TRP A 108 -2.97 5.12 -14.29
N LYS A 109 -3.99 4.62 -14.98
CA LYS A 109 -4.27 4.92 -16.38
C LYS A 109 -5.19 6.12 -16.48
N LEU A 110 -4.61 7.28 -16.75
CA LEU A 110 -5.23 8.31 -17.57
C LEU A 110 -4.70 8.17 -19.00
#